data_AF-P9WJ28-F1
#
_entry.id   AF-P9WJ28-F1
#
_cell.length_a   1.000
_cell.length_b   1.000
_cell.length_c   1.000
_cell.angle_alpha   90.00
_cell.angle_beta   90.00
_cell.angle_gamma   90.00
#
_symmetry.space_group_name_H-M   'P 1'
#
loop_
_entity.id
_entity.type
_entity.pdbx_description
1 polymer ?
#
loop_
_entity_poly.entity_id
_entity_poly.type
_entity_poly.pdbx_seq_one_letter_code
_entity_poly.pdbx_strand_id
1 'polypeptide(L)'
;MALNIKDPEVDRLAAELADRLHTSKTAAIRHALSAQLAFLESRAGDREAQLLDILRTEIWPLLADRSPITKLEREQILGYDPATGV
;
A
#
# COMPACT_ATOMS: atom_id res chain seq x y z
N MET A 1 -10.11 -31.14 -4.24
CA MET A 1 -10.35 -31.34 -2.79
C MET A 1 -11.34 -30.29 -2.31
N ALA A 2 -12.42 -30.68 -1.63
CA ALA A 2 -13.35 -29.73 -1.02
C ALA A 2 -12.72 -29.21 0.28
N LEU A 3 -12.58 -27.89 0.40
CA LEU A 3 -12.14 -27.24 1.63
C LEU A 3 -13.28 -27.39 2.66
N ASN A 4 -13.13 -28.25 3.66
CA ASN A 4 -14.12 -28.41 4.71
C ASN A 4 -13.85 -27.38 5.82
N ILE A 5 -14.46 -26.20 5.69
CA ILE A 5 -14.37 -25.18 6.72
C ILE A 5 -15.42 -25.51 7.80
N LYS A 6 -14.97 -26.01 8.95
CA LYS A 6 -15.83 -26.29 10.12
C LYS A 6 -16.06 -25.08 11.02
N ASP A 7 -15.59 -23.92 10.60
CA ASP A 7 -15.73 -22.67 11.34
C ASP A 7 -17.05 -21.97 10.96
N PRO A 8 -18.01 -21.85 11.88
CA PRO A 8 -19.27 -21.15 11.62
C PRO A 8 -19.07 -19.68 11.22
N GLU A 9 -18.01 -19.02 11.71
CA GLU A 9 -17.74 -17.63 11.38
C GLU A 9 -17.33 -17.47 9.92
N VAL A 10 -16.48 -18.37 9.42
CA VAL A 10 -16.05 -18.36 8.02
C VAL A 10 -17.22 -18.69 7.10
N ASP A 11 -18.10 -19.62 7.47
CA ASP A 11 -19.30 -19.90 6.68
C ASP A 11 -20.24 -18.69 6.57
N ARG A 12 -20.40 -17.93 7.67
CA ARG A 12 -21.17 -16.67 7.70
C ARG A 12 -20.53 -15.61 6.81
N LEU A 13 -19.22 -15.39 6.92
CA LEU A 13 -18.47 -14.43 6.10
C LEU A 13 -18.51 -14.82 4.62
N ALA A 14 -18.39 -16.12 4.31
CA ALA A 14 -18.46 -16.62 2.95
C ALA A 14 -19.86 -16.46 2.34
N ALA A 15 -20.93 -16.64 3.12
CA ALA A 15 -22.30 -16.37 2.70
C ALA A 15 -22.49 -14.88 2.39
N GLU A 16 -22.09 -14.00 3.32
CA GLU A 16 -22.24 -12.56 3.16
C GLU A 16 -21.47 -12.03 1.93
N LEU A 17 -20.25 -12.52 1.71
CA LEU A 17 -19.45 -12.15 0.55
C LEU A 17 -20.04 -12.71 -0.76
N ALA A 18 -20.56 -13.93 -0.73
CA ALA A 18 -21.22 -14.56 -1.87
C ALA A 18 -22.47 -13.78 -2.30
N ASP A 19 -23.28 -13.32 -1.35
CA ASP A 19 -24.46 -12.51 -1.61
C ASP A 19 -24.10 -11.17 -2.26
N ARG A 20 -23.05 -10.50 -1.76
CA ARG A 20 -22.56 -9.23 -2.31
C ARG A 20 -21.94 -9.36 -3.69
N LEU A 21 -21.27 -10.48 -3.99
CA LEU A 21 -20.63 -10.74 -5.27
C LEU A 21 -21.54 -11.50 -6.26
N HIS A 22 -22.78 -11.82 -5.87
CA HIS A 22 -23.71 -12.65 -6.63
C HIS A 22 -23.08 -13.96 -7.13
N THR A 23 -22.35 -14.65 -6.26
CA THR A 23 -21.58 -15.85 -6.61
C THR A 23 -21.74 -16.96 -5.57
N SER A 24 -21.09 -18.10 -5.75
CA SER A 24 -21.10 -19.20 -4.76
C SER A 24 -20.15 -18.91 -3.60
N LYS A 25 -20.42 -19.42 -2.39
CA LYS A 25 -19.51 -19.30 -1.22
C LYS A 25 -18.06 -19.67 -1.56
N THR A 26 -17.86 -20.76 -2.32
CA THR A 26 -16.53 -21.19 -2.76
C THR A 26 -15.87 -20.19 -3.71
N ALA A 27 -16.62 -19.62 -4.65
CA ALA A 27 -16.10 -18.61 -5.57
C ALA A 27 -15.79 -17.29 -4.85
N ALA A 28 -16.61 -16.91 -3.87
CA ALA A 28 -16.40 -15.75 -3.01
C ALA A 28 -15.12 -15.90 -2.16
N ILE A 29 -14.93 -17.05 -1.50
CA ILE A 29 -13.71 -17.35 -0.75
C ILE A 29 -12.50 -17.33 -1.68
N ARG A 30 -12.59 -17.95 -2.86
CA ARG A 30 -11.50 -17.93 -3.86
C ARG A 30 -11.15 -16.49 -4.25
N HIS A 31 -12.15 -15.66 -4.53
CA HIS A 31 -11.95 -14.26 -4.86
C HIS A 31 -11.27 -13.49 -3.72
N ALA A 32 -11.73 -13.65 -2.49
CA ALA A 32 -11.13 -13.01 -1.32
C ALA A 32 -9.67 -13.43 -1.11
N LEU A 33 -9.37 -14.74 -1.21
CA LEU A 33 -8.01 -15.26 -1.09
C LEU A 33 -7.10 -14.73 -2.21
N SER A 34 -7.58 -14.72 -3.45
CA SER A 34 -6.83 -14.16 -4.58
C SER A 34 -6.56 -12.66 -4.41
N ALA A 35 -7.56 -11.89 -3.96
CA ALA A 35 -7.40 -10.45 -3.70
C ALA A 35 -6.40 -10.18 -2.57
N GLN A 36 -6.45 -10.95 -1.49
CA GLN A 36 -5.53 -10.82 -0.37
C GLN A 36 -4.11 -11.21 -0.77
N LEU A 37 -3.92 -12.26 -1.56
CA LEU A 37 -2.62 -12.65 -2.09
C LEU A 37 -2.06 -11.58 -3.02
N ALA A 38 -2.85 -11.08 -3.98
CA ALA A 38 -2.42 -10.00 -4.86
C ALA A 38 -2.03 -8.73 -4.09
N PHE A 39 -2.77 -8.40 -3.02
CA PHE A 39 -2.44 -7.29 -2.14
C PHE A 39 -1.19 -7.55 -1.28
N LEU A 40 -0.91 -8.80 -0.90
CA LEU A 40 0.31 -9.17 -0.22
C LEU A 40 1.51 -9.17 -1.17
N GLU A 41 1.33 -9.65 -2.40
CA GLU A 41 2.35 -9.64 -3.46
C GLU A 41 2.70 -8.22 -3.88
N SER A 42 1.72 -7.30 -3.97
CA SER A 42 2.01 -5.89 -4.25
C SER A 42 2.73 -5.19 -3.10
N ARG A 43 2.54 -5.64 -1.85
CA ARG A 43 3.31 -5.19 -0.69
C ARG A 43 4.67 -5.87 -0.53
N ALA A 44 4.80 -7.11 -1.02
CA ALA A 44 6.04 -7.89 -0.99
C ALA A 44 6.96 -7.53 -2.15
N GLY A 45 6.39 -7.06 -3.27
CA GLY A 45 7.10 -6.22 -4.22
C GLY A 45 7.71 -5.06 -3.43
N ASP A 46 8.95 -4.72 -3.77
CA ASP A 46 9.69 -3.70 -3.05
C ASP A 46 8.96 -2.36 -3.20
N ARG A 47 8.04 -2.06 -2.26
CA ARG A 47 7.26 -0.83 -2.22
C ARG A 47 8.18 0.37 -2.18
N GLU A 48 9.35 0.23 -1.56
CA GLU A 48 10.39 1.24 -1.59
C GLU A 48 10.92 1.40 -3.02
N ALA A 49 11.24 0.31 -3.74
CA ALA A 49 11.61 0.40 -5.15
C ALA A 49 10.50 1.00 -6.03
N GLN A 50 9.23 0.62 -5.85
CA GLN A 50 8.11 1.19 -6.61
C GLN A 50 7.95 2.69 -6.32
N LEU A 51 8.07 3.09 -5.06
CA LEU A 51 8.03 4.49 -4.67
C LEU A 51 9.23 5.26 -5.25
N LEU A 52 10.44 4.70 -5.15
CA LEU A 52 11.64 5.28 -5.73
C LEU A 52 11.56 5.37 -7.25
N ASP A 53 10.88 4.43 -7.91
CA ASP A 53 10.65 4.46 -9.35
C ASP A 53 9.73 5.63 -9.72
N ILE A 54 8.60 5.81 -9.02
CA ILE A 54 7.71 6.98 -9.20
C ILE A 54 8.45 8.30 -8.94
N LEU A 55 9.22 8.37 -7.84
CA LEU A 55 10.03 9.56 -7.55
C LEU A 55 11.00 9.84 -8.71
N ARG A 56 11.61 8.81 -9.29
CA ARG A 56 12.60 8.93 -10.37
C ARG A 56 12.00 9.27 -11.72
N THR A 57 10.87 8.69 -12.09
CA THR A 57 10.29 8.78 -13.43
C THR A 57 9.25 9.89 -13.56
N GLU A 58 8.54 10.22 -12.48
CA GLU A 58 7.43 11.18 -12.51
C GLU A 58 7.74 12.47 -11.77
N ILE A 59 8.36 12.42 -10.59
CA ILE A 59 8.53 13.61 -9.73
C ILE A 59 9.84 14.34 -10.02
N TRP A 60 10.98 13.66 -9.93
CA TRP A 60 12.30 14.28 -10.10
C TRP A 60 12.52 14.92 -11.48
N PRO A 61 11.98 14.42 -12.61
CA PRO A 61 12.08 15.11 -13.89
C PRO A 61 11.40 16.48 -13.92
N LEU A 62 10.43 16.73 -13.04
CA LEU A 62 9.77 18.03 -12.90
C LEU A 62 10.57 19.03 -12.04
N LEU A 63 11.54 18.54 -11.26
CA LEU A 63 12.39 19.40 -10.44
C LEU A 63 13.50 20.01 -11.30
N ALA A 64 13.47 21.34 -11.45
CA ALA A 64 14.44 22.10 -12.24
C ALA A 64 15.83 22.14 -11.58
N ASP A 65 15.88 22.20 -10.25
CA ASP A 65 17.11 22.21 -9.47
C ASP A 65 17.16 20.99 -8.54
N ARG A 66 18.25 20.23 -8.66
CA ARG A 66 18.54 19.05 -7.82
C ARG A 66 19.80 19.24 -6.99
N SER A 67 20.29 20.48 -6.89
CA SER A 67 21.46 20.81 -6.09
C SER A 67 21.17 20.47 -4.63
N PRO A 68 22.12 19.81 -3.92
CA PRO A 68 21.96 19.57 -2.50
C PRO A 68 21.78 20.90 -1.75
N ILE A 69 20.74 21.01 -0.95
CA ILE A 69 20.58 22.15 -0.04
C ILE A 69 21.55 22.02 1.14
N THR A 70 22.18 23.14 1.47
CA THR A 70 23.02 23.30 2.66
C THR A 70 22.20 23.12 3.94
N LYS A 71 22.89 22.91 5.06
CA LYS A 71 22.24 22.85 6.37
C LYS A 71 21.44 24.13 6.66
N LEU A 72 22.03 25.29 6.37
CA LEU A 72 21.42 26.60 6.59
C LEU A 72 20.12 26.77 5.78
N GLU A 73 20.13 26.43 4.49
CA GLU A 73 18.94 26.49 3.63
C GLU A 73 17.84 25.55 4.13
N ARG A 74 18.21 24.33 4.55
CA ARG A 74 17.25 23.38 5.13
C ARG A 74 16.61 23.95 6.40
N GLU A 75 17.40 24.53 7.29
CA GLU A 75 16.91 25.16 8.53
C GLU A 75 15.97 26.33 8.22
N GLN A 76 16.30 27.16 7.22
CA GLN A 76 15.42 28.25 6.76
C GLN A 76 14.09 27.73 6.19
N ILE A 77 14.10 26.66 5.38
CA ILE A 77 12.88 26.01 4.86
C ILE A 77 12.01 25.47 5.99
N LEU A 78 12.64 24.86 7.00
CA LEU A 78 11.93 24.28 8.15
C LEU A 78 11.44 25.33 9.14
N GLY A 79 11.83 26.60 8.97
CA GLY A 79 11.51 27.67 9.92
C GLY A 79 12.29 27.58 11.23
N TYR A 80 13.40 26.84 11.23
CA TYR A 80 14.21 26.62 12.41
C TYR A 80 14.92 27.91 12.82
N ASP A 81 14.66 28.38 14.03
CA ASP A 81 15.40 29.48 14.65
C ASP A 81 16.59 28.93 15.46
N PRO A 82 17.84 29.24 15.07
CA PRO A 82 19.02 28.78 15.80
C PRO A 82 19.05 29.22 17.27
N ALA A 83 18.36 30.31 17.62
CA ALA A 83 18.33 30.83 18.98
C ALA A 83 17.36 30.07 19.90
N THR A 84 16.28 29.51 19.36
CA THR A 84 15.24 28.82 20.14
C THR A 84 15.21 27.30 19.92
N GLY A 85 15.83 26.80 18.85
CA GLY A 85 15.88 25.37 18.54
C GLY A 85 14.56 24.78 18.04
N VAL A 86 13.65 25.63 17.57
CA VAL A 86 12.32 25.27 17.03
C VAL A 86 12.21 25.77 15.61
#